data_AF-A0A7W1NEZ6-F1
#
_entry.id   AF-A0A7W1NEZ6-F1
#
_cell.length_a   1.000
_cell.length_b   1.000
_cell.length_c   1.000
_cell.angle_alpha   90.00
_cell.angle_beta   90.00
_cell.angle_gamma   90.00
#
_symmetry.space_group_name_H-M   'P 1'
#
loop_
_entity.id
_entity.type
_entity.pdbx_description
1 polymer ?
#
loop_
_entity_poly.entity_id
_entity_poly.type
_entity_poly.pdbx_seq_one_letter_code
_entity_poly.pdbx_strand_id
1 'polypeptide(L)'
;MLHELDPARPPREIAMELPASARRLVAACSALYGGDWDDLVEDLRRRQAGRPYLFKLELPLDDVLGWAERLKTYERARGEALAATLGEDL
;
A
#
# COMPACT_ATOMS: atom_id res chain seq x y z
N MET A 1 -10.37 0.15 15.84
CA MET A 1 -10.93 1.05 14.80
C MET A 1 -9.80 1.45 13.87
N LEU A 2 -9.81 0.95 12.64
CA LEU A 2 -8.87 1.38 11.60
C LEU A 2 -9.34 2.76 11.11
N HIS A 3 -8.61 3.81 11.48
CA HIS A 3 -8.91 5.18 11.06
C HIS A 3 -8.48 5.39 9.60
N GLU A 4 -9.26 6.15 8.83
CA GLU A 4 -8.87 6.64 7.51
C GLU A 4 -7.60 7.51 7.64
N LEU A 5 -6.75 7.49 6.61
CA LEU A 5 -5.56 8.33 6.57
C LEU A 5 -5.99 9.76 6.20
N ASP A 6 -5.63 10.73 7.04
CA ASP A 6 -6.02 12.13 6.83
C ASP A 6 -5.27 12.75 5.64
N PRO A 7 -5.94 13.08 4.52
CA PRO A 7 -5.31 13.63 3.33
C PRO A 7 -4.79 15.05 3.54
N ALA A 8 -5.20 15.76 4.59
CA ALA A 8 -4.65 17.09 4.91
C ALA A 8 -3.19 17.00 5.40
N ARG A 9 -2.79 15.85 5.95
CA ARG A 9 -1.43 15.62 6.45
C ARG A 9 -0.47 15.26 5.31
N PRO A 10 0.80 15.69 5.37
CA PRO A 10 1.77 15.41 4.31
C PRO A 10 2.18 13.93 4.29
N PRO A 11 2.57 13.37 3.11
CA PRO A 11 2.88 11.94 2.97
C PRO A 11 4.00 11.46 3.89
N ARG A 12 5.00 12.30 4.16
CA ARG A 12 6.11 11.97 5.07
C ARG A 12 5.63 11.70 6.49
N GLU A 13 4.69 12.48 7.02
CA GLU A 13 4.17 12.27 8.37
C GLU A 13 3.35 10.99 8.45
N ILE A 14 2.47 10.76 7.46
CA ILE A 14 1.68 9.54 7.35
C ILE A 14 2.61 8.32 7.28
N ALA A 15 3.61 8.36 6.41
CA ALA A 15 4.57 7.29 6.22
C ALA A 15 5.32 6.92 7.52
N MET A 16 5.69 7.91 8.34
CA MET A 16 6.37 7.69 9.62
C MET A 16 5.47 6.98 10.65
N GLU A 17 4.16 7.16 10.58
CA GLU A 17 3.18 6.55 11.48
C GLU A 17 2.66 5.19 10.99
N LEU A 18 2.88 4.87 9.71
CA LEU A 18 2.48 3.57 9.15
C LEU A 18 3.23 2.42 9.85
N PRO A 19 2.52 1.34 10.21
CA PRO A 19 3.15 0.09 10.60
C PRO A 19 4.17 -0.36 9.55
N ALA A 20 5.26 -1.00 9.98
CA ALA A 20 6.32 -1.44 9.08
C ALA A 20 5.78 -2.30 7.91
N SER A 21 4.82 -3.18 8.18
CA SER A 21 4.17 -4.00 7.14
C SER A 21 3.39 -3.16 6.12
N ALA A 22 2.74 -2.07 6.54
CA ALA A 22 2.04 -1.15 5.64
C ALA A 22 3.03 -0.33 4.80
N ARG A 23 4.17 0.10 5.37
CA ARG A 23 5.26 0.72 4.59
C ARG A 23 5.82 -0.23 3.53
N ARG A 24 6.02 -1.50 3.89
CA ARG A 24 6.41 -2.54 2.93
C ARG A 24 5.38 -2.74 1.83
N LEU A 25 4.08 -2.64 2.14
CA LEU A 25 3.02 -2.69 1.13
C LEU A 25 3.12 -1.53 0.13
N VAL A 26 3.33 -0.31 0.60
CA VAL A 26 3.55 0.88 -0.27
C VAL A 26 4.74 0.66 -1.20
N ALA A 27 5.87 0.20 -0.66
CA ALA A 27 7.04 -0.04 -1.49
C ALA A 27 6.88 -1.18 -2.48
N ALA A 28 6.18 -2.24 -2.09
CA ALA A 28 5.82 -3.31 -3.01
C ALA A 28 4.92 -2.82 -4.15
N CYS A 29 3.95 -1.96 -3.86
CA CYS A 29 3.13 -1.30 -4.88
C CYS A 29 4.02 -0.53 -5.86
N SER A 30 4.91 0.31 -5.36
CA SER A 30 5.82 1.11 -6.19
C SER A 30 6.77 0.25 -7.03
N ALA A 31 7.36 -0.79 -6.44
CA ALA A 31 8.41 -1.58 -7.08
C ALA A 31 7.86 -2.63 -8.07
N LEU A 32 6.72 -3.25 -7.75
CA LEU A 32 6.18 -4.38 -8.53
C LEU A 32 5.07 -3.97 -9.49
N TYR A 33 4.35 -2.89 -9.16
CA TYR A 33 3.17 -2.43 -9.89
C TYR A 33 3.30 -0.98 -10.37
N GLY A 34 4.48 -0.37 -10.25
CA GLY A 34 4.70 1.02 -10.68
C GLY A 34 3.87 2.06 -9.93
N GLY A 35 3.41 1.74 -8.72
CA GLY A 35 2.50 2.58 -7.94
C GLY A 35 1.02 2.40 -8.28
N ASP A 36 0.67 1.44 -9.15
CA ASP A 36 -0.72 1.11 -9.42
C ASP A 36 -1.31 0.21 -8.33
N TRP A 37 -2.17 0.81 -7.50
CA TRP A 37 -2.88 0.09 -6.45
C TRP A 37 -3.95 -0.87 -6.98
N ASP A 38 -4.56 -0.58 -8.12
CA ASP A 38 -5.61 -1.45 -8.70
C ASP A 38 -5.02 -2.78 -9.15
N ASP A 39 -3.87 -2.75 -9.80
CA ASP A 39 -3.14 -3.97 -10.21
C ASP A 39 -2.69 -4.78 -9.00
N LEU A 40 -2.15 -4.13 -7.96
CA LEU A 40 -1.77 -4.80 -6.71
C LEU A 40 -2.99 -5.47 -6.04
N VAL A 41 -4.12 -4.76 -5.97
CA VAL A 41 -5.35 -5.27 -5.35
C VAL A 41 -5.91 -6.46 -6.11
N GLU A 42 -5.90 -6.41 -7.45
CA GLU A 42 -6.32 -7.55 -8.27
C GLU A 42 -5.41 -8.77 -8.06
N ASP A 43 -4.09 -8.59 -7.96
CA ASP A 43 -3.17 -9.70 -7.70
C ASP A 43 -3.40 -10.33 -6.32
N LEU A 44 -3.61 -9.50 -5.29
CA LEU A 44 -3.97 -9.97 -3.95
C LEU A 44 -5.29 -10.75 -3.95
N ARG A 45 -6.31 -10.29 -4.67
CA ARG A 45 -7.61 -10.99 -4.81
C ARG A 45 -7.44 -12.33 -5.52
N ARG A 46 -6.65 -12.39 -6.59
CA ARG A 46 -6.34 -13.66 -7.29
C ARG A 46 -5.68 -14.65 -6.36
N ARG A 47 -4.70 -14.22 -5.58
CA ARG A 47 -4.03 -15.07 -4.60
C ARG A 47 -4.99 -15.60 -3.53
N GLN A 48 -5.85 -14.76 -2.97
CA GLN A 48 -6.87 -15.19 -2.00
C GLN A 48 -7.84 -16.22 -2.59
N ALA A 49 -8.16 -16.09 -3.88
CA ALA A 49 -9.01 -17.02 -4.61
C ALA A 49 -8.28 -18.30 -5.09
N GLY A 50 -6.99 -18.49 -4.76
CA GLY A 50 -6.20 -19.62 -5.24
C GLY A 50 -5.94 -19.61 -6.76
N ARG A 51 -6.11 -18.45 -7.41
CA ARG A 51 -5.85 -18.25 -8.84
C ARG A 51 -4.38 -17.89 -9.07
N PRO A 52 -3.85 -18.09 -10.29
CA PRO A 52 -2.51 -17.60 -10.64
C PRO A 52 -2.37 -16.10 -10.36
N TYR A 53 -1.28 -15.74 -9.69
CA TYR A 53 -0.91 -14.39 -9.29
C TYR A 53 0.51 -14.08 -9.79
N LEU A 54 0.86 -12.80 -9.89
CA LEU A 54 2.11 -12.30 -10.46
C LEU A 54 3.25 -12.37 -9.43
N PHE A 55 3.02 -11.90 -8.20
CA PHE A 55 4.07 -11.81 -7.19
C PHE A 55 3.67 -12.40 -5.84
N LYS A 56 4.62 -13.11 -5.20
CA LYS A 56 4.40 -13.64 -3.86
C LYS A 56 4.75 -12.58 -2.81
N LEU A 57 3.74 -11.84 -2.35
CA LEU A 57 3.89 -10.81 -1.32
C LEU A 57 3.55 -11.33 0.09
N GLU A 58 4.54 -11.74 0.88
CA GLU A 58 4.29 -12.15 2.28
C GLU A 58 4.46 -10.94 3.22
N LEU A 59 3.33 -10.30 3.55
CA LEU A 59 3.30 -9.22 4.54
C LEU A 59 2.55 -9.70 5.79
N PRO A 60 3.09 -9.49 7.00
CA PRO A 60 2.35 -9.72 8.23
C PRO A 60 1.34 -8.57 8.41
N LEU A 61 0.24 -8.65 7.67
CA LEU A 61 -0.92 -7.76 7.69
C LEU A 61 -2.19 -8.61 7.71
N ASP A 62 -3.00 -8.45 8.76
CA ASP A 62 -4.25 -9.20 8.89
C ASP A 62 -5.31 -8.79 7.85
N ASP A 63 -5.28 -7.53 7.39
CA ASP A 63 -6.20 -6.97 6.39
C ASP A 63 -5.42 -6.21 5.30
N VAL A 64 -4.68 -6.96 4.48
CA VAL A 64 -3.85 -6.38 3.40
C VAL A 64 -4.68 -5.63 2.36
N LEU A 65 -5.88 -6.11 2.02
CA LEU A 65 -6.76 -5.46 1.03
C LEU A 65 -7.32 -4.14 1.59
N GLY A 66 -7.78 -4.12 2.83
CA GLY A 66 -8.24 -2.87 3.45
C GLY A 66 -7.10 -1.87 3.65
N TRP A 67 -5.86 -2.33 3.86
CA TRP A 67 -4.68 -1.43 3.84
C TRP A 67 -4.44 -0.85 2.44
N ALA A 68 -4.47 -1.67 1.40
CA ALA A 68 -4.28 -1.21 0.02
C ALA A 68 -5.32 -0.14 -0.37
N GLU A 69 -6.60 -0.35 -0.06
CA GLU A 69 -7.66 0.63 -0.37
C GLU A 69 -7.49 1.95 0.41
N ARG A 70 -7.06 1.89 1.68
CA ARG A 70 -6.80 3.11 2.48
C ARG A 70 -5.64 3.92 1.92
N LEU A 71 -4.54 3.25 1.55
CA LEU A 71 -3.36 3.88 0.97
C LEU A 71 -3.69 4.47 -0.40
N LYS A 72 -4.39 3.72 -1.26
CA LYS A 72 -4.90 4.19 -2.54
C LYS A 72 -5.77 5.44 -2.40
N THR A 73 -6.72 5.42 -1.45
CA THR A 73 -7.65 6.53 -1.21
C THR A 73 -6.89 7.79 -0.81
N TYR A 74 -5.92 7.65 0.10
CA TYR A 74 -5.06 8.74 0.54
C TYR A 74 -4.23 9.34 -0.60
N GLU A 75 -3.51 8.48 -1.35
CA GLU A 75 -2.66 8.95 -2.45
C GLU A 75 -3.49 9.61 -3.55
N ARG A 76 -4.68 9.07 -3.86
CA ARG A 76 -5.62 9.68 -4.81
C ARG A 76 -6.13 11.04 -4.34
N ALA A 77 -6.47 11.18 -3.06
CA ALA A 77 -6.97 12.44 -2.51
C ALA A 77 -5.91 13.56 -2.57
N ARG A 78 -4.62 13.21 -2.48
CA ARG A 78 -3.51 14.17 -2.55
C ARG A 78 -2.91 14.34 -3.94
N GLY A 79 -2.99 13.33 -4.79
CA GLY A 79 -2.22 13.26 -6.04
C GLY A 79 -0.72 13.02 -5.80
N GLU A 80 -0.34 12.46 -4.66
CA GLU A 80 1.05 12.24 -4.25
C GLU A 80 1.25 10.80 -3.76
N ALA A 81 2.31 10.14 -4.24
CA ALA A 81 2.66 8.78 -3.80
C ALA A 81 3.42 8.79 -2.46
N LEU A 82 3.03 7.90 -1.53
CA LEU A 82 3.73 7.70 -0.26
C LEU A 82 5.14 7.13 -0.47
N ALA A 83 5.34 6.33 -1.52
CA ALA A 83 6.62 5.70 -1.84
C ALA A 83 7.76 6.71 -2.00
N ALA A 84 7.47 7.91 -2.53
CA ALA A 84 8.45 8.99 -2.68
C ALA A 84 9.04 9.47 -1.33
N THR A 85 8.38 9.18 -0.22
CA THR A 85 8.81 9.59 1.13
C THR A 85 9.50 8.49 1.93
N LEU A 86 9.48 7.24 1.46
CA LEU A 86 10.02 6.09 2.19
C LEU A 86 11.53 5.88 1.99
N GLY A 87 12.16 6.51 0.99
CA GLY A 87 13.59 6.36 0.71
C GLY A 87 13.98 4.93 0.26
N GLU A 88 15.26 4.68 0.00
CA GLU A 88 15.79 3.34 -0.34
C GLU A 88 15.94 2.41 0.89
N ASP A 89 15.50 2.84 2.09
CA ASP A 89 15.70 2.12 3.37
C ASP A 89 14.69 0.97 3.58
N LEU A 90 14.46 0.13 2.56
CA LEU A 90 13.64 -1.09 2.65
C LEU A 90 14.39 -2.35 2.26
#